data_AF-A0A7S4C2C3-F1
#
_entry.id   AF-A0A7S4C2C3-F1
#
_cell.length_a   1.000
_cell.length_b   1.000
_cell.length_c   1.000
_cell.angle_alpha   90.00
_cell.angle_beta   90.00
_cell.angle_gamma   90.00
#
_symmetry.space_group_name_H-M   'P 1'
#
loop_
_entity.id
_entity.type
_entity.pdbx_description
1 polymer ?
#
loop_
_entity_poly.entity_id
_entity_poly.type
_entity_poly.pdbx_seq_one_letter_code
_entity_poly.pdbx_strand_id
1 'polypeptide(L)'
;AIGKRVPLLANLAPHGRYHMTDLHKIGGLPVVMRALLDASLLHGDCMTVTGKTVAENLRDAKVPSIADLGEQTVLRSISSPISRPGNHIIILKGNLAAESAVMKLSGKELPFFEGTAKCFDSEMGAFEAIMAGKIQKGCVLVIRYEGPKGAPG
;
A
#
# COMPACT_ATOMS: atom_id res chain seq x y z
N ALA A 1 -5.15 -1.36 -12.52
CA ALA A 1 -6.64 -1.33 -12.54
C ALA A 1 -7.22 -1.28 -11.13
N ILE A 2 -6.93 -2.25 -10.26
CA ILE A 2 -7.49 -2.33 -8.89
C ILE A 2 -7.21 -1.09 -8.04
N GLY A 3 -5.95 -0.68 -7.93
CA GLY A 3 -5.56 0.45 -7.08
C GLY A 3 -6.25 1.77 -7.41
N LYS A 4 -6.72 1.98 -8.65
CA LYS A 4 -7.49 3.17 -9.07
C LYS A 4 -8.92 3.21 -8.51
N ARG A 5 -9.43 2.09 -7.98
CA ARG A 5 -10.81 1.94 -7.49
C ARG A 5 -10.89 1.75 -5.98
N VAL A 6 -9.87 1.14 -5.37
CA VAL A 6 -9.87 0.78 -3.96
C VAL A 6 -9.22 1.90 -3.12
N PRO A 7 -9.93 2.49 -2.14
CA PRO A 7 -9.37 3.50 -1.24
C PRO A 7 -8.45 2.89 -0.17
N LEU A 8 -7.62 3.73 0.47
CA LEU A 8 -6.83 3.33 1.62
C LEU A 8 -7.65 3.50 2.91
N LEU A 9 -7.99 2.41 3.56
CA LEU A 9 -8.85 2.41 4.75
C LEU A 9 -8.09 2.27 6.07
N ALA A 10 -7.02 1.46 6.09
CA ALA A 10 -6.37 1.03 7.33
C ALA A 10 -5.17 1.93 7.69
N ASN A 11 -5.17 2.44 8.92
CA ASN A 11 -4.15 3.34 9.46
C ASN A 11 -3.02 2.54 10.12
N LEU A 12 -2.33 1.72 9.33
CA LEU A 12 -1.34 0.77 9.82
C LEU A 12 0.10 1.17 9.50
N ALA A 13 1.01 0.84 10.41
CA ALA A 13 2.45 0.91 10.22
C ALA A 13 2.86 0.17 8.94
N PRO A 14 3.90 0.62 8.21
CA PRO A 14 4.93 1.58 8.64
C PRO A 14 4.59 3.07 8.41
N HIS A 15 3.43 3.40 7.82
CA HIS A 15 3.06 4.80 7.57
C HIS A 15 1.97 5.32 8.51
N GLY A 16 1.09 4.43 8.96
CA GLY A 16 0.04 4.73 9.91
C GLY A 16 0.46 4.54 11.36
N ARG A 17 -0.47 4.85 12.27
CA ARG A 17 -0.26 4.83 13.73
C ARG A 17 -0.34 3.44 14.36
N TYR A 18 -1.13 2.54 13.79
CA TYR A 18 -1.54 1.29 14.44
C TYR A 18 -0.81 0.07 13.90
N HIS A 19 -0.87 -1.05 14.62
CA HIS A 19 -0.31 -2.33 14.19
C HIS A 19 -1.40 -3.38 13.92
N MET A 20 -1.01 -4.53 13.36
CA MET A 20 -1.97 -5.60 13.07
C MET A 20 -2.70 -6.13 14.30
N THR A 21 -2.07 -6.05 15.48
CA THR A 21 -2.70 -6.39 16.76
C THR A 21 -3.88 -5.47 17.08
N ASP A 22 -3.80 -4.19 16.72
CA ASP A 22 -4.90 -3.24 16.92
C ASP A 22 -6.04 -3.48 15.94
N LEU A 23 -5.73 -3.82 14.68
CA LEU A 23 -6.77 -4.25 13.73
C LEU A 23 -7.44 -5.55 14.21
N HIS A 24 -6.68 -6.50 14.78
CA HIS A 24 -7.24 -7.72 15.34
C HIS A 24 -8.23 -7.45 16.49
N LYS A 25 -7.89 -6.54 17.42
CA LYS A 25 -8.77 -6.17 18.54
C LYS A 25 -10.14 -5.64 18.11
N ILE A 26 -10.23 -5.01 16.94
CA ILE A 26 -11.48 -4.48 16.39
C ILE A 26 -12.17 -5.43 15.40
N GLY A 27 -11.80 -6.72 15.36
CA GLY A 27 -12.45 -7.73 14.51
C GLY A 27 -11.60 -8.22 13.32
N GLY A 28 -10.39 -7.68 13.15
CA GLY A 28 -9.39 -8.21 12.22
C GLY A 28 -9.66 -7.97 10.74
N LEU A 29 -8.98 -8.75 9.90
CA LEU A 29 -9.11 -8.66 8.45
C LEU A 29 -10.55 -8.87 7.91
N PRO A 30 -11.39 -9.74 8.51
CA PRO A 30 -12.77 -9.90 8.05
C PRO A 30 -13.56 -8.58 8.01
N VAL A 31 -13.32 -7.65 8.95
CA VAL A 31 -13.98 -6.33 8.95
C VAL A 31 -13.59 -5.52 7.71
N VAL A 32 -12.31 -5.54 7.34
CA VAL A 32 -11.82 -4.89 6.11
C VAL A 32 -12.46 -5.53 4.88
N MET A 33 -12.52 -6.86 4.85
CA MET A 33 -13.13 -7.61 3.76
C MET A 33 -14.63 -7.31 3.63
N ARG A 34 -15.36 -7.25 4.75
CA ARG A 34 -16.78 -6.88 4.76
C ARG A 34 -16.99 -5.46 4.23
N ALA A 35 -16.20 -4.49 4.67
CA ALA A 35 -16.28 -3.12 4.15
C ALA A 35 -16.02 -3.03 2.64
N LEU A 36 -15.08 -3.81 2.11
CA LEU A 36 -14.83 -3.88 0.67
C LEU A 36 -15.93 -4.64 -0.09
N LEU A 37 -16.49 -5.70 0.51
CA LEU A 37 -17.60 -6.46 -0.08
C LEU A 37 -18.86 -5.61 -0.19
N ASP A 38 -19.24 -4.91 0.89
CA ASP A 38 -20.41 -4.04 0.94
C ASP A 38 -20.31 -2.90 -0.10
N ALA A 39 -19.08 -2.46 -0.42
CA ALA A 39 -18.79 -1.47 -1.46
C ALA A 39 -18.62 -2.07 -2.88
N SER A 40 -18.88 -3.36 -3.08
CA SER A 40 -18.66 -4.07 -4.36
C SER A 40 -17.22 -3.98 -4.87
N LEU A 41 -16.24 -3.88 -3.96
CA LEU A 41 -14.81 -3.84 -4.24
C LEU A 41 -14.10 -5.19 -3.99
N LEU A 42 -14.83 -6.17 -3.46
CA LEU A 42 -14.37 -7.54 -3.23
C LEU A 42 -15.34 -8.54 -3.86
N HIS A 43 -14.82 -9.56 -4.52
CA HIS A 43 -15.60 -10.64 -5.11
C HIS A 43 -16.06 -11.61 -4.02
N GLY A 44 -17.35 -11.58 -3.71
CA GLY A 44 -17.96 -12.38 -2.64
C GLY A 44 -18.14 -13.86 -3.00
N ASP A 45 -18.22 -14.18 -4.28
CA ASP A 45 -18.44 -15.51 -4.86
C ASP A 45 -17.19 -16.38 -4.94
N CYS A 46 -16.01 -15.81 -4.67
CA CYS A 46 -14.76 -16.55 -4.66
C CYS A 46 -14.76 -17.65 -3.59
N MET A 47 -14.49 -18.88 -3.99
CA MET A 47 -14.31 -20.03 -3.09
C MET A 47 -13.08 -19.85 -2.20
N THR A 48 -13.16 -20.38 -0.98
CA THR A 48 -12.07 -20.35 0.00
C THR A 48 -11.78 -21.75 0.53
N VAL A 49 -10.70 -21.87 1.31
CA VAL A 49 -10.27 -23.13 1.93
C VAL A 49 -11.26 -23.71 2.95
N THR A 50 -12.26 -22.93 3.40
CA THR A 50 -13.32 -23.43 4.28
C THR A 50 -14.38 -24.24 3.54
N GLY A 51 -14.27 -24.35 2.20
CA GLY A 51 -15.31 -24.94 1.35
C GLY A 51 -16.52 -24.01 1.14
N LYS A 52 -16.42 -22.75 1.58
CA LYS A 52 -17.43 -21.71 1.40
C LYS A 52 -16.87 -20.53 0.61
N THR A 53 -17.76 -19.73 0.05
CA THR A 53 -17.42 -18.45 -0.59
C THR A 53 -16.99 -17.40 0.43
N VAL A 54 -16.31 -16.34 -0.04
CA VAL A 54 -15.93 -15.20 0.81
C VAL A 54 -17.15 -14.59 1.50
N ALA A 55 -18.25 -14.37 0.77
CA ALA A 55 -19.46 -13.77 1.32
C ALA A 55 -20.10 -14.66 2.40
N GLU A 56 -20.15 -15.97 2.18
CA GLU A 56 -20.67 -16.93 3.17
C GLU A 56 -19.82 -16.93 4.44
N ASN A 57 -18.49 -16.94 4.32
CA ASN A 57 -17.62 -16.88 5.50
C ASN A 57 -17.84 -15.61 6.32
N LEU A 58 -17.93 -14.44 5.67
CA LEU A 58 -18.14 -13.17 6.37
C LEU A 58 -19.53 -13.10 7.05
N ARG A 59 -20.56 -13.64 6.38
CA ARG A 59 -21.92 -13.73 6.93
C ARG A 59 -21.97 -14.68 8.12
N ASP A 60 -21.46 -15.89 7.98
CA ASP A 60 -21.53 -16.95 8.99
C ASP A 60 -20.71 -16.57 10.24
N ALA A 61 -19.58 -15.89 10.07
CA ALA A 61 -18.79 -15.33 11.16
C ALA A 61 -19.41 -14.08 11.81
N LYS A 62 -20.56 -13.59 11.30
CA LYS A 62 -21.27 -12.40 11.80
C LYS A 62 -20.34 -11.18 11.97
N VAL A 63 -19.44 -11.00 11.00
CA VAL A 63 -18.40 -9.96 11.06
C VAL A 63 -19.04 -8.58 11.16
N PRO A 64 -18.74 -7.73 12.15
CA PRO A 64 -19.35 -6.41 12.26
C PRO A 64 -18.97 -5.50 11.07
N SER A 65 -19.85 -4.55 10.74
CA SER A 65 -19.50 -3.43 9.86
C SER A 65 -18.59 -2.45 10.61
N ILE A 66 -17.92 -1.54 9.89
CA ILE A 66 -17.09 -0.49 10.52
C ILE A 66 -17.92 0.38 11.48
N ALA A 67 -19.19 0.61 11.18
CA ALA A 67 -20.09 1.41 12.02
C ALA A 67 -20.42 0.69 13.34
N ASP A 68 -20.52 -0.64 13.34
CA ASP A 68 -20.85 -1.44 14.52
C ASP A 68 -19.69 -1.48 15.54
N LEU A 69 -18.47 -1.13 15.13
CA LEU A 69 -17.28 -1.13 15.98
C LEU A 69 -17.18 0.08 16.92
N GLY A 70 -18.09 1.05 16.79
CA GLY A 70 -18.03 2.30 17.55
C GLY A 70 -16.85 3.19 17.16
N GLU A 71 -16.46 4.07 18.07
CA GLU A 71 -15.37 5.02 17.82
C GLU A 71 -14.00 4.32 17.81
N GLN A 72 -13.41 4.21 16.62
CA GLN A 72 -12.04 3.76 16.42
C GLN A 72 -11.43 4.46 15.20
N THR A 73 -10.09 4.59 15.15
CA THR A 73 -9.40 5.24 14.02
C THR A 73 -8.37 4.32 13.34
N VAL A 74 -8.42 3.02 13.65
CA VAL A 74 -7.61 1.97 13.02
C VAL A 74 -8.06 1.73 11.58
N LEU A 75 -9.38 1.71 11.34
CA LEU A 75 -9.99 1.47 10.05
C LEU A 75 -11.01 2.56 9.73
N ARG A 76 -10.85 3.21 8.58
CA ARG A 76 -11.76 4.25 8.09
C ARG A 76 -12.85 3.67 7.19
N SER A 77 -14.00 4.33 7.12
CA SER A 77 -15.08 3.94 6.21
C SER A 77 -14.72 4.20 4.75
N ILE A 78 -15.44 3.55 3.83
CA ILE A 78 -15.33 3.78 2.39
C ILE A 78 -15.65 5.23 2.01
N SER A 79 -16.57 5.88 2.73
CA SER A 79 -16.99 7.27 2.49
C SER A 79 -16.03 8.32 3.05
N SER A 80 -15.22 7.98 4.06
CA SER A 80 -14.22 8.87 4.65
C SER A 80 -12.87 8.15 4.82
N PRO A 81 -12.26 7.68 3.71
CA PRO A 81 -11.04 6.89 3.76
C PRO A 81 -9.84 7.75 4.17
N ILE A 82 -8.73 7.11 4.55
CA ILE A 82 -7.46 7.80 4.80
C ILE A 82 -6.97 8.50 3.54
N SER A 83 -7.13 7.82 2.41
CA SER A 83 -6.83 8.37 1.09
C SER A 83 -7.78 7.82 0.06
N ARG A 84 -8.10 8.66 -0.93
CA ARG A 84 -8.84 8.30 -2.13
C ARG A 84 -8.17 7.15 -2.90
N PRO A 85 -8.95 6.42 -3.74
CA PRO A 85 -8.38 5.46 -4.66
C PRO A 85 -7.27 6.06 -5.54
N GLY A 86 -6.32 5.24 -5.93
CA GLY A 86 -5.21 5.61 -6.81
C GLY A 86 -4.01 6.24 -6.10
N ASN A 87 -4.06 6.42 -4.77
CA ASN A 87 -3.03 7.12 -4.00
C ASN A 87 -2.27 6.23 -2.99
N HIS A 88 -2.32 4.90 -3.13
CA HIS A 88 -1.57 3.99 -2.23
C HIS A 88 -0.36 3.33 -2.92
N ILE A 89 -0.62 2.42 -3.85
CA ILE A 89 0.39 1.80 -4.72
C ILE A 89 0.06 2.25 -6.14
N ILE A 90 1.04 2.83 -6.82
CA ILE A 90 0.90 3.27 -8.20
C ILE A 90 1.95 2.64 -9.09
N ILE A 91 1.57 2.46 -10.35
CA ILE A 91 2.44 1.96 -11.40
C ILE A 91 2.89 3.15 -12.24
N LEU A 92 4.19 3.38 -12.27
CA LEU A 92 4.84 4.40 -13.08
C LEU A 92 5.26 3.80 -14.42
N LYS A 93 5.21 4.61 -15.48
CA LYS A 93 5.75 4.31 -16.79
C LYS A 93 6.42 5.55 -17.35
N GLY A 94 7.44 5.36 -18.17
CA GLY A 94 8.16 6.45 -18.82
C GLY A 94 9.43 5.95 -19.48
N ASN A 95 10.26 6.88 -19.95
CA ASN A 95 11.54 6.57 -20.59
C ASN A 95 12.52 5.79 -19.69
N LEU A 96 12.50 6.03 -18.37
CA LEU A 96 13.34 5.30 -17.41
C LEU A 96 12.74 3.96 -16.92
N ALA A 97 11.46 3.73 -17.17
CA ALA A 97 10.73 2.53 -16.78
C ALA A 97 9.74 2.15 -17.88
N ALA A 98 10.29 1.66 -19.00
CA ALA A 98 9.52 1.40 -20.22
C ALA A 98 8.40 0.37 -19.99
N GLU A 99 8.68 -0.68 -19.22
CA GLU A 99 7.68 -1.67 -18.84
C GLU A 99 6.81 -1.18 -17.69
N SER A 100 7.42 -1.02 -16.50
CA SER A 100 6.78 -0.46 -15.31
C SER A 100 7.79 -0.21 -14.19
N ALA A 101 7.42 0.67 -13.26
CA ALA A 101 7.99 0.74 -11.92
C ALA A 101 6.87 0.84 -10.88
N VAL A 102 7.13 0.40 -9.65
CA VAL A 102 6.16 0.45 -8.55
C VAL A 102 6.57 1.55 -7.57
N MET A 103 5.63 2.42 -7.21
CA MET A 103 5.82 3.41 -6.16
C MET A 103 4.72 3.30 -5.11
N LYS A 104 5.12 3.33 -3.84
CA LYS A 104 4.21 3.38 -2.70
C LYS A 104 4.07 4.83 -2.21
N LEU A 105 2.91 5.43 -2.44
CA LEU A 105 2.55 6.77 -1.96
C LEU A 105 1.99 6.77 -0.54
N SER A 106 1.42 5.66 -0.09
CA SER A 106 0.85 5.54 1.26
C SER A 106 -0.21 6.60 1.60
N GLY A 107 -0.99 7.02 0.60
CA GLY A 107 -2.03 8.05 0.74
C GLY A 107 -1.53 9.48 0.60
N LYS A 108 -0.23 9.69 0.45
CA LYS A 108 0.36 11.02 0.23
C LYS A 108 0.21 11.45 -1.22
N GLU A 109 0.12 12.76 -1.43
CA GLU A 109 0.26 13.32 -2.76
C GLU A 109 1.75 13.40 -3.12
N LEU A 110 2.10 12.99 -4.34
CA LEU A 110 3.42 13.24 -4.88
C LEU A 110 3.33 14.44 -5.82
N PRO A 111 3.90 15.59 -5.44
CA PRO A 111 4.11 16.65 -6.41
C PRO A 111 5.09 16.19 -7.49
N PHE A 112 5.13 16.93 -8.59
CA PHE A 112 6.20 16.81 -9.56
C PHE A 112 7.57 16.93 -8.86
N PHE A 113 8.49 16.00 -9.17
CA PHE A 113 9.85 16.02 -8.65
C PHE A 113 10.83 15.96 -9.82
N GLU A 114 11.75 16.91 -9.86
CA GLU A 114 12.83 16.98 -10.83
C GLU A 114 14.14 17.25 -10.10
N GLY A 115 15.21 16.64 -10.58
CA GLY A 115 16.51 16.77 -9.96
C GLY A 115 17.62 16.14 -10.79
N THR A 116 18.85 16.59 -10.54
CA THR A 116 20.05 16.03 -11.19
C THR A 116 20.27 14.59 -10.71
N ALA A 117 20.42 13.67 -11.65
CA ALA A 117 20.68 12.26 -11.35
C ALA A 117 22.06 12.06 -10.70
N LYS A 118 22.09 11.29 -9.61
CA LYS A 118 23.30 10.77 -8.97
C LYS A 118 23.22 9.25 -9.01
N CYS A 119 23.97 8.66 -9.94
CA CYS A 119 23.89 7.24 -10.24
C CYS A 119 24.93 6.44 -9.45
N PHE A 120 24.50 5.31 -8.92
CA PHE A 120 25.31 4.35 -8.17
C PHE A 120 25.02 2.95 -8.71
N ASP A 121 26.06 2.13 -8.76
CA ASP A 121 25.98 0.76 -9.27
C ASP A 121 25.77 -0.27 -8.15
N SER A 122 25.66 0.18 -6.89
CA SER A 122 25.32 -0.66 -5.73
C SER A 122 24.67 0.15 -4.60
N GLU A 123 23.90 -0.53 -3.76
CA GLU A 123 23.33 0.03 -2.53
C GLU A 123 24.42 0.60 -1.62
N MET A 124 25.51 -0.16 -1.43
CA MET A 124 26.61 0.24 -0.55
C MET A 124 27.28 1.54 -1.03
N GLY A 125 27.51 1.69 -2.34
CA GLY A 125 28.09 2.91 -2.90
C GLY A 125 27.19 4.14 -2.69
N ALA A 126 25.87 3.97 -2.82
CA ALA A 126 24.91 5.02 -2.52
C ALA A 126 24.90 5.38 -1.03
N PHE A 127 24.91 4.36 -0.15
CA PHE A 127 24.96 4.53 1.30
C PHE A 127 26.21 5.32 1.74
N GLU A 128 27.40 4.91 1.28
CA GLU A 128 28.66 5.60 1.59
C GLU A 128 28.64 7.07 1.12
N ALA A 129 28.09 7.35 -0.05
CA ALA A 129 27.97 8.72 -0.56
C ALA A 129 27.01 9.58 0.29
N ILE A 130 25.90 9.00 0.77
CA ILE A 130 24.98 9.66 1.70
C ILE A 130 25.68 9.96 3.03
N MET A 131 26.34 8.96 3.61
CA MET A 131 27.03 9.10 4.90
C MET A 131 28.20 10.10 4.85
N ALA A 132 28.88 10.19 3.71
CA ALA A 132 29.94 11.16 3.48
C ALA A 132 29.42 12.57 3.12
N GLY A 133 28.11 12.82 3.13
CA GLY A 133 27.52 14.13 2.83
C GLY A 133 27.67 14.55 1.36
N LYS A 134 27.90 13.60 0.43
CA LYS A 134 28.11 13.87 -1.00
C LYS A 134 26.80 14.06 -1.78
N ILE A 135 25.65 13.83 -1.14
CA ILE A 135 24.32 13.97 -1.74
C ILE A 135 23.72 15.32 -1.37
N GLN A 136 23.32 16.07 -2.39
CA GLN A 136 22.73 17.39 -2.22
C GLN A 136 21.19 17.30 -2.25
N LYS A 137 20.53 18.20 -1.52
CA LYS A 137 19.06 18.32 -1.55
C LYS A 137 18.60 18.56 -2.99
N GLY A 138 17.57 17.82 -3.41
CA GLY A 138 16.98 17.95 -4.74
C GLY A 138 17.63 17.09 -5.82
N CYS A 139 18.61 16.24 -5.49
CA CYS A 139 19.09 15.22 -6.44
C CYS A 139 18.11 14.04 -6.57
N VAL A 140 18.14 13.39 -7.74
CA VAL A 140 17.50 12.07 -7.96
C VAL A 140 18.57 11.01 -7.76
N LEU A 141 18.48 10.23 -6.68
CA LEU A 141 19.36 9.07 -6.47
C LEU A 141 18.91 7.92 -7.37
N VAL A 142 19.83 7.38 -8.17
CA VAL A 142 19.58 6.21 -9.02
C VAL A 142 20.53 5.11 -8.56
N ILE A 143 19.98 4.06 -7.96
CA ILE A 143 20.74 2.85 -7.59
C ILE A 143 20.34 1.78 -8.60
N ARG A 144 21.31 1.30 -9.39
CA ARG A 144 21.08 0.36 -10.49
C ARG A 144 21.95 -0.87 -10.34
N TYR A 145 21.67 -1.88 -11.17
CA TYR A 145 22.20 -3.24 -11.05
C TYR A 145 21.75 -3.99 -9.78
N GLU A 146 20.75 -3.47 -9.06
CA GLU A 146 20.11 -4.12 -7.90
C GLU A 146 18.83 -4.90 -8.27
N GLY A 147 18.68 -5.26 -9.54
CA GLY A 147 17.53 -6.06 -10.01
C GLY A 147 17.75 -7.56 -9.79
N PRO A 148 16.74 -8.41 -10.06
CA PRO A 148 16.79 -9.85 -9.79
C PRO A 148 18.00 -10.59 -10.36
N LYS A 149 18.54 -10.10 -11.49
CA LYS A 149 19.74 -10.63 -12.14
C LYS A 149 21.01 -9.82 -11.85
N GLY A 150 20.87 -8.54 -11.49
CA GLY A 150 22.00 -7.63 -11.33
C GLY A 150 22.73 -7.86 -10.01
N ALA A 151 21.98 -7.96 -8.90
CA ALA A 151 22.53 -8.15 -7.56
C ALA A 151 22.52 -9.60 -7.06
N PRO A 152 22.01 -10.53 -7.86
CA PRO A 152 21.21 -11.70 -7.43
C PRO A 152 20.30 -11.52 -6.19
N GLY A 153 18.98 -11.69 -6.37
CA GLY A 153 17.98 -11.66 -5.29
C GLY A 153 16.68 -11.00 -5.70
#